data_AF-A0A2G8KRH9-F1
#
_entry.id   AF-A0A2G8KRH9-F1
#
_cell.length_a   1.000
_cell.length_b   1.000
_cell.length_c   1.000
_cell.angle_alpha   90.00
_cell.angle_beta   90.00
_cell.angle_gamma   90.00
#
_symmetry.space_group_name_H-M   'P 1'
#
loop_
_entity.id
_entity.type
_entity.pdbx_description
1 polymer ?
#
loop_
_entity_poly.entity_id
_entity_poly.type
_entity_poly.pdbx_seq_one_letter_code
_entity_poly.pdbx_strand_id
1 'polypeptide(L)'
;MTHPPLSPVTIGIVYMTSSCPKGAAHTRELLIPGCCSTRELLIPGNYSYQGTAHTRELLIPGSGSYQGAADTRKLQIPGCCSYQGAAHTRELFIPGSCSYQGAAHTRELLIPGSCSYQGAAHTRELFIPGSCSYQGAAHTRELLIPGSCSYQGAVHIRELLIPGSCSYQGAAHTRELFIPGSCSYQGAAHTRELLISGSCLYQGSAHTRELFIPGSCSYQGAADTRKLQIPGCCSYQGAAHTRELFIPGSCSDLGAAHTRELLRLRLMR
;
A
#
# COMPACT_ATOMS: atom_id res chain seq x y z
N MET A 1 -41.52 10.15 -44.90
CA MET A 1 -41.07 9.51 -43.65
C MET A 1 -39.59 9.23 -43.79
N THR A 2 -38.76 10.15 -43.32
CA THR A 2 -37.30 10.05 -43.44
C THR A 2 -36.72 10.04 -42.03
N HIS A 3 -36.09 8.92 -41.66
CA HIS A 3 -35.39 8.73 -40.41
C HIS A 3 -34.35 9.84 -40.18
N PRO A 4 -34.13 10.29 -38.92
CA PRO A 4 -33.06 11.23 -38.62
C PRO A 4 -31.71 10.52 -38.75
N PRO A 5 -30.65 11.21 -39.22
CA PRO A 5 -29.31 10.65 -39.27
C PRO A 5 -28.75 10.51 -37.84
N LEU A 6 -28.20 9.33 -37.56
CA LEU A 6 -27.40 9.04 -36.38
C LEU A 6 -26.22 10.01 -36.30
N SER A 7 -26.04 10.64 -35.14
CA SER A 7 -24.93 11.53 -34.86
C SER A 7 -23.59 10.78 -34.91
N PRO A 8 -22.53 11.37 -35.48
CA PRO A 8 -21.21 10.76 -35.47
C PRO A 8 -20.63 10.79 -34.05
N VAL A 9 -20.29 9.61 -33.54
CA VAL A 9 -19.49 9.43 -32.31
C VAL A 9 -18.12 10.06 -32.54
N THR A 10 -17.76 11.07 -31.74
CA THR A 10 -16.48 11.76 -31.80
C THR A 10 -15.34 10.78 -31.52
N ILE A 11 -14.59 10.43 -32.58
CA ILE A 11 -13.41 9.56 -32.52
C ILE A 11 -12.23 10.39 -31.97
N GLY A 12 -11.72 9.99 -30.80
CA GLY A 12 -10.54 10.60 -30.19
C GLY A 12 -9.28 10.37 -31.05
N ILE A 13 -8.59 11.46 -31.38
CA ILE A 13 -7.33 11.46 -32.14
C ILE A 13 -6.20 10.93 -31.24
N VAL A 14 -5.47 9.91 -31.68
CA VAL A 14 -4.24 9.42 -31.03
C VAL A 14 -3.07 10.31 -31.47
N TYR A 15 -2.56 11.17 -30.60
CA TYR A 15 -1.36 11.98 -30.87
C TYR A 15 -0.08 11.18 -30.56
N MET A 16 0.34 10.29 -31.47
CA MET A 16 1.67 9.66 -31.39
C MET A 16 2.74 10.65 -31.86
N THR A 17 3.33 11.42 -30.95
CA THR A 17 4.54 12.19 -31.26
C THR A 17 5.77 11.33 -30.94
N SER A 18 6.35 10.76 -32.00
CA SER A 18 7.64 10.06 -32.12
C SER A 18 7.65 8.51 -32.10
N SER A 19 8.56 7.99 -32.95
CA SER A 19 9.11 6.63 -33.18
C SER A 19 8.29 5.36 -32.87
N CYS A 20 6.97 5.44 -32.82
CA CYS A 20 6.12 4.27 -32.65
C CYS A 20 5.44 3.92 -33.99
N PRO A 21 5.32 2.64 -34.39
CA PRO A 21 4.66 2.27 -35.64
C PRO A 21 3.22 2.80 -35.67
N LYS A 22 2.83 3.43 -36.78
CA LYS A 22 1.48 3.97 -36.99
C LYS A 22 0.49 2.80 -37.11
N GLY A 23 -0.08 2.38 -35.98
CA GLY A 23 -1.22 1.46 -35.96
C GLY A 23 -2.52 2.23 -36.23
N ALA A 24 -3.20 1.92 -37.32
CA ALA A 24 -4.51 2.48 -37.63
C ALA A 24 -5.53 2.05 -36.56
N ALA A 25 -6.20 3.02 -35.93
CA ALA A 25 -7.24 2.82 -34.92
C ALA A 25 -8.54 2.30 -35.55
N HIS A 26 -8.54 1.06 -36.04
CA HIS A 26 -9.74 0.36 -36.50
C HIS A 26 -9.95 -1.01 -35.88
N THR A 27 -9.28 -1.29 -34.76
CA THR A 27 -9.46 -2.51 -33.97
C THR A 27 -9.81 -2.16 -32.52
N ARG A 28 -10.71 -2.94 -31.92
CA ARG A 28 -11.12 -2.85 -30.51
C ARG A 28 -9.96 -3.05 -29.51
N GLU A 29 -8.79 -3.47 -29.99
CA GLU A 29 -7.56 -3.69 -29.25
C GLU A 29 -6.36 -3.11 -30.03
N LEU A 30 -5.50 -2.37 -29.34
CA LEU A 30 -4.23 -1.84 -29.88
C LEU A 30 -3.06 -2.66 -29.32
N LEU A 31 -2.30 -3.33 -30.20
CA LEU A 31 -1.05 -4.03 -29.85
C LEU A 31 0.16 -3.22 -30.32
N ILE A 32 1.05 -2.83 -29.40
CA ILE A 32 2.29 -2.11 -29.73
C ILE A 32 3.50 -2.96 -29.31
N PRO A 33 4.19 -3.61 -30.26
CA PRO A 33 5.45 -4.29 -29.99
C PRO A 33 6.66 -3.34 -30.10
N GLY A 34 7.68 -3.54 -29.27
CA GLY A 34 9.01 -2.93 -29.41
C GLY A 34 9.33 -1.82 -28.39
N CYS A 35 10.07 -0.81 -28.83
CA CYS A 35 10.45 0.34 -28.00
C CYS A 35 9.64 1.57 -28.44
N CYS A 36 8.90 2.19 -27.51
CA CYS A 36 8.06 3.35 -27.81
C CYS A 36 8.38 4.49 -26.85
N SER A 37 8.58 5.70 -27.39
CA SER A 37 8.73 6.92 -26.61
C SER A 37 7.62 7.89 -26.99
N THR A 38 6.74 8.23 -26.06
CA THR A 38 5.59 9.10 -26.31
C THR A 38 5.51 10.23 -25.30
N ARG A 39 5.09 11.41 -25.78
CA ARG A 39 4.90 12.57 -24.90
C ARG A 39 3.56 12.51 -24.18
N GLU A 40 2.49 12.26 -24.93
CA GLU A 40 1.13 12.08 -24.41
C GLU A 40 0.52 10.87 -25.11
N LEU A 41 -0.13 10.00 -24.34
CA LEU A 41 -0.80 8.82 -24.87
C LEU A 41 -2.18 8.71 -24.22
N LEU A 42 -3.22 8.97 -25.00
CA LEU A 42 -4.61 8.71 -24.65
C LEU A 42 -5.06 7.45 -25.38
N ILE A 43 -5.49 6.43 -24.63
CA ILE A 43 -5.97 5.18 -25.23
C ILE A 43 -7.43 4.97 -24.87
N PRO A 44 -8.36 5.34 -25.76
CA PRO A 44 -9.76 4.95 -25.60
C PRO A 44 -9.92 3.46 -25.93
N GLY A 45 -10.26 2.64 -24.92
CA GLY A 45 -10.56 1.21 -25.10
C GLY A 45 -9.50 0.27 -24.52
N ASN A 46 -9.40 -0.95 -25.07
CA ASN A 46 -8.47 -1.97 -24.60
C ASN A 46 -7.14 -1.90 -25.34
N TYR A 47 -6.02 -2.10 -24.64
CA TYR A 47 -4.72 -2.19 -25.30
C TYR A 47 -3.73 -3.11 -24.59
N SER A 48 -2.76 -3.58 -25.36
CA SER A 48 -1.64 -4.39 -24.88
C SER A 48 -0.33 -3.86 -25.45
N TYR A 49 0.67 -3.66 -24.60
CA TYR A 49 2.00 -3.23 -24.98
C TYR A 49 3.02 -4.30 -24.61
N GLN A 50 3.95 -4.60 -25.51
CA GLN A 50 5.05 -5.53 -25.26
C GLN A 50 6.40 -4.88 -25.61
N GLY A 51 7.26 -4.70 -24.61
CA GLY A 51 8.64 -4.19 -24.78
C GLY A 51 9.00 -3.07 -23.79
N THR A 52 9.74 -2.06 -24.24
CA THR A 52 10.13 -0.92 -23.38
C THR A 52 9.44 0.38 -23.76
N ALA A 53 8.61 0.93 -22.87
CA ALA A 53 7.91 2.19 -23.08
C ALA A 53 8.51 3.30 -22.21
N HIS A 54 8.68 4.49 -22.79
CA HIS A 54 8.90 5.73 -22.04
C HIS A 54 7.78 6.72 -22.37
N THR A 55 6.92 7.03 -21.41
CA THR A 55 5.77 7.90 -21.63
C THR A 55 5.77 9.06 -20.64
N ARG A 56 5.63 10.29 -21.11
CA ARG A 56 5.59 11.43 -20.18
C ARG A 56 4.21 11.55 -19.52
N GLU A 57 3.13 11.45 -20.27
CA GLU A 57 1.76 11.46 -19.73
C GLU A 57 0.91 10.37 -20.39
N LEU A 58 0.28 9.54 -19.57
CA LEU A 58 -0.51 8.40 -20.00
C LEU A 58 -1.87 8.43 -19.28
N LEU A 59 -2.95 8.51 -20.07
CA LEU A 59 -4.32 8.46 -19.57
C LEU A 59 -5.03 7.24 -20.16
N ILE A 60 -5.46 6.34 -19.27
CA ILE A 60 -6.12 5.07 -19.63
C ILE A 60 -7.55 5.06 -19.10
N PRO A 61 -8.52 5.59 -19.87
CA PRO A 61 -9.93 5.51 -19.50
C PRO A 61 -10.51 4.10 -19.66
N GLY A 62 -9.89 3.24 -20.50
CA GLY A 62 -10.31 1.85 -20.73
C GLY A 62 -9.49 0.82 -19.94
N SER A 63 -9.17 -0.33 -20.55
CA SER A 63 -8.33 -1.34 -19.90
C SER A 63 -6.99 -1.53 -20.63
N GLY A 64 -5.90 -1.66 -19.88
CA GLY A 64 -4.55 -1.71 -20.44
C GLY A 64 -3.70 -2.81 -19.84
N SER A 65 -2.87 -3.46 -20.66
CA SER A 65 -1.82 -4.37 -20.21
C SER A 65 -0.46 -3.95 -20.75
N TYR A 66 0.55 -3.92 -19.89
CA TYR A 66 1.95 -3.71 -20.25
C TYR A 66 2.77 -4.93 -19.88
N GLN A 67 3.58 -5.41 -20.81
CA GLN A 67 4.57 -6.45 -20.58
C GLN A 67 5.97 -5.92 -20.95
N GLY A 68 6.88 -5.87 -20.00
CA GLY A 68 8.25 -5.39 -20.17
C GLY A 68 8.63 -4.26 -19.22
N ALA A 69 9.30 -3.23 -19.73
CA ALA A 69 9.76 -2.10 -18.93
C ALA A 69 8.97 -0.84 -19.27
N ALA A 70 8.42 -0.14 -18.29
CA ALA A 70 7.72 1.12 -18.48
C ALA A 70 8.33 2.21 -17.60
N ASP A 71 8.71 3.34 -18.19
CA ASP A 71 9.02 4.57 -17.46
C ASP A 71 7.94 5.60 -17.77
N THR A 72 7.13 5.95 -16.78
CA THR A 72 6.02 6.88 -16.92
C THR A 72 6.15 8.05 -15.97
N ARG A 73 6.15 9.29 -16.49
CA ARG A 73 6.21 10.46 -15.59
C ARG A 73 4.87 10.69 -14.90
N LYS A 74 3.76 10.74 -15.63
CA LYS A 74 2.41 10.88 -15.07
C LYS A 74 1.48 9.83 -15.66
N LEU A 75 0.80 9.11 -14.79
CA LEU A 75 -0.08 8.02 -15.17
C LEU A 75 -1.43 8.17 -14.46
N GLN A 76 -2.49 8.28 -15.24
CA GLN A 76 -3.86 8.35 -14.75
C GLN A 76 -4.69 7.19 -15.29
N ILE A 77 -5.32 6.44 -14.39
CA ILE A 77 -6.01 5.19 -14.75
C ILE A 77 -7.42 5.18 -14.17
N PRO A 78 -8.38 5.86 -14.82
CA PRO A 78 -9.79 5.71 -14.50
C PRO A 78 -10.33 4.29 -14.65
N GLY A 79 -9.78 3.50 -15.58
CA GLY A 79 -10.19 2.12 -15.83
C GLY A 79 -9.30 1.07 -15.15
N CYS A 80 -8.92 0.00 -15.86
CA CYS A 80 -8.15 -1.11 -15.29
C CYS A 80 -6.77 -1.25 -15.94
N CYS A 81 -5.72 -1.49 -15.16
CA CYS A 81 -4.37 -1.74 -15.67
C CYS A 81 -3.71 -2.99 -15.11
N SER A 82 -2.90 -3.65 -15.94
CA SER A 82 -1.91 -4.62 -15.51
C SER A 82 -0.53 -4.29 -16.05
N TYR A 83 0.49 -4.34 -15.19
CA TYR A 83 1.89 -4.22 -15.54
C TYR A 83 2.59 -5.54 -15.19
N GLN A 84 3.29 -6.13 -16.15
CA GLN A 84 4.14 -7.30 -15.96
C GLN A 84 5.57 -6.93 -16.34
N GLY A 85 6.49 -6.93 -15.38
CA GLY A 85 7.89 -6.56 -15.56
C GLY A 85 8.33 -5.42 -14.65
N ALA A 86 9.05 -4.45 -15.20
CA ALA A 86 9.57 -3.31 -14.45
C ALA A 86 8.77 -2.04 -14.75
N ALA A 87 8.27 -1.36 -13.73
CA ALA A 87 7.56 -0.09 -13.86
C ALA A 87 8.21 0.99 -13.00
N HIS A 88 8.62 2.09 -13.62
CA HIS A 88 9.02 3.31 -12.95
C HIS A 88 7.96 4.37 -13.19
N THR A 89 7.31 4.85 -12.13
CA THR A 89 6.29 5.88 -12.25
C THR A 89 6.60 7.04 -11.31
N ARG A 90 6.59 8.28 -11.80
CA ARG A 90 6.78 9.43 -10.90
C ARG A 90 5.49 9.79 -10.17
N GLU A 91 4.41 10.02 -10.91
CA GLU A 91 3.10 10.35 -10.37
C GLU A 91 2.07 9.36 -10.92
N LEU A 92 1.32 8.70 -10.03
CA LEU A 92 0.33 7.70 -10.38
C LEU A 92 -0.99 7.98 -9.65
N PHE A 93 -2.07 8.12 -10.42
CA PHE A 93 -3.42 8.32 -9.92
C PHE A 93 -4.36 7.22 -10.47
N ILE A 94 -4.90 6.39 -9.58
CA ILE A 94 -5.73 5.23 -9.95
C ILE A 94 -7.12 5.32 -9.32
N PRO A 95 -8.08 6.00 -9.97
CA PRO A 95 -9.49 5.90 -9.60
C PRO A 95 -10.07 4.48 -9.76
N GLY A 96 -9.56 3.72 -10.74
CA GLY A 96 -10.05 2.37 -11.06
C GLY A 96 -9.25 1.26 -10.36
N SER A 97 -8.77 0.26 -11.11
CA SER A 97 -8.00 -0.84 -10.54
C SER A 97 -6.65 -1.03 -11.23
N CYS A 98 -5.60 -1.35 -10.48
CA CYS A 98 -4.30 -1.68 -11.06
C CYS A 98 -3.64 -2.90 -10.44
N SER A 99 -2.95 -3.68 -11.27
CA SER A 99 -2.10 -4.78 -10.84
C SER A 99 -0.68 -4.62 -11.36
N TYR A 100 0.31 -4.84 -10.50
CA TYR A 100 1.72 -4.86 -10.84
C TYR A 100 2.29 -6.24 -10.51
N GLN A 101 2.94 -6.87 -11.48
CA GLN A 101 3.68 -8.12 -11.33
C GLN A 101 5.14 -7.88 -11.72
N GLY A 102 6.07 -7.97 -10.77
CA GLY A 102 7.49 -7.72 -10.98
C GLY A 102 8.03 -6.63 -10.05
N ALA A 103 8.79 -5.68 -10.62
CA ALA A 103 9.40 -4.59 -9.89
C ALA A 103 8.68 -3.26 -10.18
N ALA A 104 8.16 -2.60 -9.16
CA ALA A 104 7.52 -1.30 -9.28
C ALA A 104 8.26 -0.27 -8.42
N HIS A 105 8.60 0.87 -9.00
CA HIS A 105 9.11 2.02 -8.28
C HIS A 105 8.23 3.23 -8.56
N THR A 106 7.50 3.67 -7.54
CA THR A 106 6.60 4.80 -7.63
C THR A 106 7.05 5.92 -6.70
N ARG A 107 7.13 7.17 -7.19
CA ARG A 107 7.45 8.29 -6.29
C ARG A 107 6.20 8.74 -5.52
N GLU A 108 5.14 9.11 -6.22
CA GLU A 108 3.90 9.58 -5.63
C GLU A 108 2.73 8.75 -6.18
N LEU A 109 1.94 8.17 -5.28
CA LEU A 109 0.85 7.27 -5.62
C LEU A 109 -0.41 7.61 -4.85
N LEU A 110 -1.50 7.85 -5.57
CA LEU A 110 -2.84 8.06 -5.03
C LEU A 110 -3.81 7.03 -5.60
N ILE A 111 -4.39 6.20 -4.74
CA ILE A 111 -5.31 5.10 -5.10
C ILE A 111 -6.67 5.28 -4.42
N PRO A 112 -7.62 6.00 -5.04
CA PRO A 112 -9.02 5.95 -4.63
C PRO A 112 -9.70 4.60 -4.87
N GLY A 113 -9.26 3.83 -5.86
CA GLY A 113 -9.80 2.51 -6.18
C GLY A 113 -9.05 1.35 -5.54
N SER A 114 -8.64 0.35 -6.33
CA SER A 114 -7.90 -0.82 -5.81
C SER A 114 -6.54 -1.02 -6.49
N CYS A 115 -5.55 -1.47 -5.75
CA CYS A 115 -4.24 -1.81 -6.32
C CYS A 115 -3.63 -3.07 -5.73
N SER A 116 -3.06 -3.93 -6.56
CA SER A 116 -2.29 -5.09 -6.14
C SER A 116 -0.85 -5.05 -6.68
N TYR A 117 0.10 -5.40 -5.82
CA TYR A 117 1.51 -5.57 -6.16
C TYR A 117 1.95 -6.99 -5.85
N GLN A 118 2.54 -7.66 -6.83
CA GLN A 118 3.19 -8.96 -6.69
C GLN A 118 4.66 -8.83 -7.10
N GLY A 119 5.58 -9.00 -6.16
CA GLY A 119 7.02 -8.84 -6.37
C GLY A 119 7.63 -7.78 -5.47
N ALA A 120 8.46 -6.90 -6.03
CA ALA A 120 9.14 -5.84 -5.30
C ALA A 120 8.49 -4.48 -5.59
N ALA A 121 8.07 -3.78 -4.55
CA ALA A 121 7.52 -2.43 -4.66
C ALA A 121 8.36 -1.45 -3.82
N HIS A 122 8.80 -0.37 -4.43
CA HIS A 122 9.37 0.78 -3.73
C HIS A 122 8.46 1.98 -3.95
N THR A 123 7.93 2.56 -2.88
CA THR A 123 7.07 3.75 -2.96
C THR A 123 7.57 4.83 -2.03
N ARG A 124 7.70 6.07 -2.52
CA ARG A 124 8.12 7.16 -1.63
C ARG A 124 6.92 7.69 -0.85
N GLU A 125 5.87 8.11 -1.53
CA GLU A 125 4.66 8.68 -0.92
C GLU A 125 3.43 7.96 -1.46
N LEU A 126 2.59 7.47 -0.55
CA LEU A 126 1.43 6.65 -0.88
C LEU A 126 0.20 7.06 -0.07
N PHE A 127 -0.88 7.41 -0.77
CA PHE A 127 -2.19 7.72 -0.19
C PHE A 127 -3.26 6.76 -0.75
N ILE A 128 -3.89 5.97 0.13
CA ILE A 128 -4.83 4.89 -0.25
C ILE A 128 -6.18 5.09 0.45
N PRO A 129 -7.08 5.92 -0.12
CA PRO A 129 -8.47 5.94 0.31
C PRO A 129 -9.24 4.63 0.03
N GLY A 130 -8.81 3.83 -0.95
CA GLY A 130 -9.44 2.56 -1.32
C GLY A 130 -8.79 1.32 -0.71
N SER A 131 -8.47 0.31 -1.53
CA SER A 131 -7.85 -0.94 -1.06
C SER A 131 -6.51 -1.23 -1.74
N CYS A 132 -5.54 -1.74 -0.99
CA CYS A 132 -4.26 -2.15 -1.56
C CYS A 132 -3.74 -3.47 -0.99
N SER A 133 -3.21 -4.33 -1.86
CA SER A 133 -2.54 -5.57 -1.46
C SER A 133 -1.12 -5.64 -2.00
N TYR A 134 -0.19 -6.07 -1.14
CA TYR A 134 1.21 -6.30 -1.48
C TYR A 134 1.58 -7.75 -1.19
N GLN A 135 2.17 -8.43 -2.16
CA GLN A 135 2.71 -9.77 -2.02
C GLN A 135 4.18 -9.76 -2.46
N GLY A 136 5.10 -9.96 -1.52
CA GLY A 136 6.55 -9.92 -1.75
C GLY A 136 7.26 -8.91 -0.86
N ALA A 137 8.13 -8.09 -1.45
CA ALA A 137 8.91 -7.08 -0.74
C ALA A 137 8.33 -5.68 -0.98
N ALA A 138 7.99 -4.95 0.07
CA ALA A 138 7.51 -3.58 -0.02
C ALA A 138 8.40 -2.64 0.81
N HIS A 139 8.86 -1.55 0.20
CA HIS A 139 9.53 -0.47 0.89
C HIS A 139 8.78 0.83 0.66
N THR A 140 8.20 1.39 1.73
CA THR A 140 7.46 2.64 1.66
C THR A 140 8.04 3.69 2.59
N ARG A 141 8.28 4.92 2.11
CA ARG A 141 8.76 5.98 3.01
C ARG A 141 7.59 6.58 3.80
N GLU A 142 6.58 7.09 3.14
CA GLU A 142 5.43 7.74 3.77
C GLU A 142 4.13 7.10 3.23
N LEU A 143 3.28 6.65 4.15
CA LEU A 143 2.06 5.90 3.83
C LEU A 143 0.88 6.38 4.68
N LEU A 144 -0.21 6.77 4.01
CA LEU A 144 -1.48 7.13 4.62
C LEU A 144 -2.61 6.26 4.05
N ILE A 145 -3.27 5.47 4.92
CA ILE A 145 -4.31 4.51 4.53
C ILE A 145 -5.62 4.78 5.29
N PRO A 146 -6.49 5.66 4.76
CA PRO A 146 -7.86 5.77 5.25
C PRO A 146 -8.71 4.52 4.95
N GLY A 147 -8.37 3.75 3.91
CA GLY A 147 -9.09 2.55 3.51
C GLY A 147 -8.52 1.26 4.11
N SER A 148 -8.23 0.26 3.28
CA SER A 148 -7.71 -1.04 3.74
C SER A 148 -6.41 -1.43 3.05
N CYS A 149 -5.48 -2.03 3.78
CA CYS A 149 -4.25 -2.57 3.18
C CYS A 149 -3.87 -3.93 3.74
N SER A 150 -3.39 -4.82 2.86
CA SER A 150 -2.83 -6.10 3.26
C SER A 150 -1.43 -6.28 2.69
N TYR A 151 -0.53 -6.78 3.53
CA TYR A 151 0.84 -7.11 3.15
C TYR A 151 1.14 -8.56 3.45
N GLN A 152 1.70 -9.27 2.48
CA GLN A 152 2.20 -10.62 2.61
C GLN A 152 3.66 -10.68 2.17
N GLY A 153 4.59 -10.84 3.10
CA GLY A 153 6.02 -10.92 2.84
C GLY A 153 6.84 -9.98 3.73
N ALA A 154 7.85 -9.32 3.15
CA ALA A 154 8.76 -8.44 3.87
C ALA A 154 8.39 -6.97 3.61
N VAL A 155 8.17 -6.21 4.68
CA VAL A 155 7.74 -4.82 4.59
C VAL A 155 8.65 -3.93 5.41
N HIS A 156 9.08 -2.82 4.81
CA HIS A 156 9.78 -1.76 5.51
C HIS A 156 9.07 -0.43 5.28
N ILE A 157 8.58 0.18 6.35
CA ILE A 157 7.86 1.46 6.30
C ILE A 157 8.54 2.47 7.22
N ARG A 158 8.79 3.69 6.74
CA ARG A 158 9.33 4.74 7.62
C ARG A 158 8.23 5.38 8.44
N GLU A 159 7.21 5.92 7.79
CA GLU A 159 6.10 6.62 8.43
C GLU A 159 4.78 6.08 7.92
N LEU A 160 3.89 5.72 8.85
CA LEU A 160 2.62 5.07 8.55
C LEU A 160 1.50 5.64 9.41
N LEU A 161 0.44 6.11 8.75
CA LEU A 161 -0.81 6.52 9.37
C LEU A 161 -1.98 5.67 8.84
N ILE A 162 -2.65 4.95 9.72
CA ILE A 162 -3.77 4.05 9.37
C ILE A 162 -5.05 4.43 10.11
N PRO A 163 -5.86 5.35 9.55
CA PRO A 163 -7.22 5.57 10.03
C PRO A 163 -8.16 4.38 9.77
N GLY A 164 -7.88 3.57 8.74
CA GLY A 164 -8.69 2.40 8.36
C GLY A 164 -8.18 1.09 8.94
N SER A 165 -8.02 0.06 8.09
CA SER A 165 -7.56 -1.27 8.53
C SER A 165 -6.29 -1.73 7.82
N CYS A 166 -5.40 -2.39 8.54
CA CYS A 166 -4.20 -3.01 7.97
C CYS A 166 -3.95 -4.43 8.49
N SER A 167 -3.48 -5.30 7.60
CA SER A 167 -2.99 -6.63 7.97
C SER A 167 -1.60 -6.88 7.40
N TYR A 168 -0.73 -7.46 8.22
CA TYR A 168 0.62 -7.84 7.85
C TYR A 168 0.82 -9.33 8.11
N GLN A 169 1.29 -10.07 7.12
CA GLN A 169 1.70 -11.46 7.24
C GLN A 169 3.15 -11.62 6.79
N GLY A 170 4.06 -11.98 7.69
CA GLY A 170 5.49 -12.11 7.42
C GLY A 170 6.33 -11.23 8.34
N ALA A 171 7.26 -10.46 7.77
CA ALA A 171 8.16 -9.58 8.50
C ALA A 171 7.84 -8.12 8.21
N ALA A 172 7.53 -7.34 9.23
CA ALA A 172 7.27 -5.91 9.13
C ALA A 172 8.27 -5.12 9.98
N HIS A 173 8.90 -4.12 9.39
CA HIS A 173 9.71 -3.14 10.09
C HIS A 173 9.12 -1.74 9.87
N THR A 174 8.66 -1.11 10.95
CA THR A 174 8.08 0.23 10.88
C THR A 174 8.83 1.17 11.82
N ARG A 175 9.24 2.34 11.34
CA ARG A 175 9.90 3.31 12.21
C ARG A 175 8.86 4.08 13.04
N GLU A 176 7.90 4.71 12.41
CA GLU A 176 6.85 5.50 13.06
C GLU A 176 5.48 5.04 12.57
N LEU A 177 4.61 4.67 13.51
CA LEU A 177 3.31 4.08 13.22
C LEU A 177 2.22 4.69 14.09
N PHE A 178 1.21 5.30 13.46
CA PHE A 178 0.01 5.79 14.12
C PHE A 178 -1.23 5.07 13.60
N ILE A 179 -1.95 4.40 14.51
CA ILE A 179 -3.14 3.59 14.18
C ILE A 179 -4.35 4.11 14.98
N PRO A 180 -5.12 5.04 14.39
CA PRO A 180 -6.48 5.32 14.84
C PRO A 180 -7.46 4.17 14.61
N GLY A 181 -7.26 3.36 13.56
CA GLY A 181 -8.15 2.26 13.18
C GLY A 181 -7.73 0.90 13.75
N SER A 182 -7.68 -0.13 12.89
CA SER A 182 -7.31 -1.49 13.31
C SER A 182 -6.08 -2.02 12.56
N CYS A 183 -5.22 -2.75 13.27
CA CYS A 183 -4.07 -3.40 12.65
C CYS A 183 -3.86 -4.82 13.17
N SER A 184 -3.52 -5.76 12.28
CA SER A 184 -3.10 -7.11 12.66
C SER A 184 -1.73 -7.43 12.08
N TYR A 185 -0.91 -8.09 12.88
CA TYR A 185 0.40 -8.61 12.49
C TYR A 185 0.44 -10.10 12.77
N GLN A 186 0.82 -10.87 11.76
CA GLN A 186 1.08 -12.30 11.85
C GLN A 186 2.51 -12.58 11.39
N GLY A 187 3.41 -12.91 12.32
CA GLY A 187 4.83 -13.13 12.08
C GLY A 187 5.71 -12.24 12.95
N ALA A 188 6.73 -11.62 12.35
CA ALA A 188 7.66 -10.76 13.05
C ALA A 188 7.36 -9.28 12.78
N ALA A 189 7.17 -8.50 13.84
CA ALA A 189 7.00 -7.06 13.76
C ALA A 189 8.07 -6.36 14.59
N HIS A 190 8.77 -5.40 13.98
CA HIS A 190 9.67 -4.50 14.67
C HIS A 190 9.21 -3.07 14.47
N THR A 191 8.80 -2.42 15.55
CA THR A 191 8.32 -1.03 15.52
C THR A 191 9.17 -0.16 16.43
N ARG A 192 9.64 0.99 15.94
CA ARG A 192 10.40 1.90 16.81
C ARG A 192 9.44 2.74 17.66
N GLU A 193 8.52 3.45 17.04
CA GLU A 193 7.54 4.31 17.71
C GLU A 193 6.13 3.95 17.24
N LEU A 194 5.26 3.63 18.20
CA LEU A 194 3.92 3.11 17.95
C LEU A 194 2.88 3.82 18.82
N LEU A 195 1.91 4.44 18.16
CA LEU A 195 0.76 5.09 18.78
C LEU A 195 -0.53 4.39 18.32
N ILE A 196 -1.28 3.80 19.25
CA ILE A 196 -2.49 3.03 18.94
C ILE A 196 -3.71 3.59 19.68
N SER A 197 -4.57 4.28 18.95
CA SER A 197 -5.84 4.78 19.47
C SER A 197 -7.02 3.84 19.19
N GLY A 198 -6.88 2.93 18.23
CA GLY A 198 -7.89 1.90 17.94
C GLY A 198 -7.52 0.53 18.51
N SER A 199 -7.42 -0.49 17.66
CA SER A 199 -7.11 -1.86 18.08
C SER A 199 -5.93 -2.46 17.33
N CYS A 200 -5.09 -3.22 18.03
CA CYS A 200 -3.99 -3.94 17.42
C CYS A 200 -3.90 -5.38 17.93
N LEU A 201 -3.63 -6.29 17.01
CA LEU A 201 -3.38 -7.71 17.31
C LEU A 201 -2.03 -8.13 16.74
N TYR A 202 -1.19 -8.70 17.60
CA TYR A 202 0.08 -9.30 17.22
C TYR A 202 0.03 -10.79 17.46
N GLN A 203 0.36 -11.58 16.44
CA GLN A 203 0.51 -13.02 16.51
C GLN A 203 1.90 -13.40 16.01
N GLY A 204 2.77 -13.90 16.89
CA GLY A 204 4.17 -14.20 16.59
C GLY A 204 5.12 -13.44 17.50
N SER A 205 6.10 -12.72 16.93
CA SER A 205 7.09 -11.95 17.67
C SER A 205 6.95 -10.46 17.41
N ALA A 206 6.76 -9.65 18.44
CA ALA A 206 6.74 -8.21 18.36
C ALA A 206 7.87 -7.60 19.18
N HIS A 207 8.66 -6.71 18.57
CA HIS A 207 9.61 -5.87 19.28
C HIS A 207 9.23 -4.41 19.09
N THR A 208 8.94 -3.71 20.19
CA THR A 208 8.58 -2.29 20.15
C THR A 208 9.48 -1.46 21.05
N ARG A 209 10.08 -0.39 20.53
CA ARG A 209 10.92 0.47 21.38
C ARG A 209 10.07 1.41 22.24
N GLU A 210 9.12 2.11 21.64
CA GLU A 210 8.23 3.03 22.34
C GLU A 210 6.79 2.80 21.90
N LEU A 211 5.92 2.52 22.85
CA LEU A 211 4.53 2.11 22.62
C LEU A 211 3.58 2.90 23.52
N PHE A 212 2.64 3.63 22.90
CA PHE A 212 1.55 4.35 23.57
C PHE A 212 0.20 3.80 23.11
N ILE A 213 -0.58 3.24 24.02
CA ILE A 213 -1.86 2.56 23.72
C ILE A 213 -3.00 3.17 24.53
N PRO A 214 -3.65 4.24 24.03
CA PRO A 214 -4.94 4.69 24.52
C PRO A 214 -6.08 3.74 24.13
N GLY A 215 -5.91 2.96 23.06
CA GLY A 215 -6.87 1.96 22.59
C GLY A 215 -6.69 0.57 23.21
N SER A 216 -6.71 -0.47 22.37
CA SER A 216 -6.57 -1.87 22.79
C SER A 216 -5.45 -2.60 22.05
N CYS A 217 -4.73 -3.46 22.76
CA CYS A 217 -3.68 -4.31 22.18
C CYS A 217 -3.76 -5.75 22.69
N SER A 218 -3.63 -6.71 21.77
CA SER A 218 -3.48 -8.12 22.12
C SER A 218 -2.22 -8.70 21.49
N TYR A 219 -1.45 -9.43 22.27
CA TYR A 219 -0.24 -10.12 21.85
C TYR A 219 -0.40 -11.62 22.09
N GLN A 220 -0.16 -12.42 21.06
CA GLN A 220 -0.10 -13.88 21.10
C GLN A 220 1.28 -14.33 20.61
N GLY A 221 2.15 -14.75 21.53
CA GLY A 221 3.53 -15.15 21.25
C GLY A 221 4.54 -14.39 22.09
N ALA A 222 5.59 -13.87 21.47
CA ALA A 222 6.65 -13.13 22.14
C ALA A 222 6.50 -11.62 21.93
N ALA A 223 6.54 -10.85 23.00
CA ALA A 223 6.54 -9.39 22.95
C ALA A 223 7.72 -8.85 23.77
N ASP A 224 8.58 -8.02 23.16
CA ASP A 224 9.61 -7.25 23.87
C ASP A 224 9.33 -5.77 23.66
N THR A 225 9.04 -5.06 24.75
CA THR A 225 8.77 -3.63 24.71
C THR A 225 9.73 -2.87 25.61
N ARG A 226 10.43 -1.87 25.08
CA ARG A 226 11.33 -1.06 25.91
C ARG A 226 10.56 -0.06 26.77
N LYS A 227 9.70 0.77 26.18
CA LYS A 227 8.84 1.72 26.91
C LYS A 227 7.39 1.52 26.53
N LEU A 228 6.57 1.32 27.55
CA LEU A 228 5.16 1.01 27.37
C LEU A 228 4.28 1.92 28.24
N GLN A 229 3.40 2.68 27.60
CA GLN A 229 2.41 3.55 28.24
C GLN A 229 1.01 3.12 27.81
N ILE A 230 0.18 2.68 28.77
CA ILE A 230 -1.14 2.11 28.47
C ILE A 230 -2.23 2.78 29.31
N PRO A 231 -2.84 3.83 28.79
CA PRO A 231 -4.13 4.31 29.28
C PRO A 231 -5.30 3.35 29.01
N GLY A 232 -5.21 2.54 27.94
CA GLY A 232 -6.27 1.63 27.51
C GLY A 232 -6.15 0.20 28.06
N CYS A 233 -6.40 -0.80 27.21
CA CYS A 233 -6.39 -2.22 27.59
C CYS A 233 -5.31 -3.02 26.85
N CYS A 234 -4.62 -3.92 27.55
CA CYS A 234 -3.71 -4.90 26.95
C CYS A 234 -3.97 -6.33 27.39
N SER A 235 -3.67 -7.28 26.51
CA SER A 235 -3.64 -8.70 26.84
C SER A 235 -2.41 -9.38 26.22
N TYR A 236 -1.67 -10.15 27.00
CA TYR A 236 -0.54 -10.95 26.53
C TYR A 236 -0.82 -12.44 26.74
N GLN A 237 -0.60 -13.24 25.71
CA GLN A 237 -0.66 -14.69 25.76
C GLN A 237 0.68 -15.23 25.21
N GLY A 238 1.59 -15.61 26.10
CA GLY A 238 2.94 -16.06 25.75
C GLY A 238 4.04 -15.38 26.58
N ALA A 239 5.17 -15.07 25.96
CA ALA A 239 6.30 -14.43 26.64
C ALA A 239 6.24 -12.91 26.45
N ALA A 240 6.18 -12.15 27.54
CA ALA A 240 6.19 -10.70 27.49
C ALA A 240 7.38 -10.17 28.32
N HIS A 241 8.19 -9.33 27.71
CA HIS A 241 9.27 -8.61 28.38
C HIS A 241 9.03 -7.11 28.23
N THR A 242 8.96 -6.37 29.34
CA THR A 242 8.87 -4.91 29.30
C THR A 242 9.93 -4.28 30.20
N ARG A 243 10.70 -3.31 29.68
CA ARG A 243 11.70 -2.62 30.51
C ARG A 243 11.06 -1.56 31.40
N GLU A 244 10.36 -0.61 30.80
CA GLU A 244 9.67 0.49 31.49
C GLU A 244 8.18 0.41 31.22
N LEU A 245 7.38 0.20 32.27
CA LEU A 245 5.93 0.04 32.16
C LEU A 245 5.18 1.09 32.98
N PHE A 246 4.29 1.83 32.30
CA PHE A 246 3.37 2.79 32.89
C PHE A 246 1.93 2.45 32.50
N ILE A 247 1.15 1.94 33.45
CA ILE A 247 -0.24 1.51 33.22
C ILE A 247 -1.18 2.29 34.15
N PRO A 248 -1.90 3.29 33.62
CA PRO A 248 -3.14 3.77 34.22
C PRO A 248 -4.36 2.92 33.85
N GLY A 249 -4.28 2.10 32.80
CA GLY A 249 -5.37 1.22 32.31
C GLY A 249 -5.36 -0.21 32.88
N SER A 250 -5.85 -1.19 32.11
CA SER A 250 -5.93 -2.60 32.52
C SER A 250 -5.06 -3.51 31.64
N CYS A 251 -4.33 -4.44 32.24
CA CYS A 251 -3.53 -5.43 31.52
C CYS A 251 -3.73 -6.84 32.07
N SER A 252 -3.91 -7.82 31.19
CA SER A 252 -4.00 -9.24 31.54
C SER A 252 -2.90 -10.05 30.87
N ASP A 253 -2.23 -10.89 31.67
CA ASP A 253 -1.14 -11.74 31.19
C ASP A 253 -1.48 -13.22 31.42
N LEU A 254 -1.49 -14.01 30.35
CA LEU A 254 -1.68 -15.45 30.30
C LEU A 254 -0.40 -16.11 29.76
N GLY A 255 0.71 -15.94 30.50
CA GLY A 255 2.01 -16.49 30.13
C GLY A 255 3.16 -15.97 31.02
N ALA A 256 4.39 -16.08 30.53
CA ALA A 256 5.57 -15.62 31.26
C ALA A 256 5.79 -14.13 31.01
N ALA A 257 5.42 -13.28 31.98
CA ALA A 257 5.64 -11.84 31.93
C ALA A 257 6.82 -11.43 32.84
N HIS A 258 7.80 -10.71 32.28
CA HIS A 258 8.90 -10.13 33.02
C HIS A 258 8.94 -8.61 32.80
N THR A 259 8.76 -7.85 33.88
CA THR A 259 8.84 -6.39 33.84
C THR A 259 10.00 -5.94 34.72
N ARG A 260 10.95 -5.20 34.15
CA ARG A 260 12.14 -4.75 34.90
C ARG A 260 11.85 -3.55 35.79
N GLU A 261 11.04 -2.59 35.33
CA GLU A 261 10.70 -1.38 36.06
C GLU A 261 9.21 -1.04 35.90
N LEU A 262 8.46 -1.12 37.00
CA LEU A 262 7.02 -0.92 37.05
C LEU A 262 6.70 0.42 37.74
N LEU A 263 6.36 1.44 36.97
CA LEU A 263 5.86 2.72 37.49
C LEU A 263 4.34 2.64 37.65
N ARG A 264 3.89 1.97 38.71
CA ARG A 264 2.46 1.85 39.05
C ARG A 264 2.02 3.06 39.87
N LEU A 265 1.32 4.02 39.25
CA LEU A 265 0.46 4.93 40.00
C LEU A 265 -0.73 4.11 40.51
N ARG A 266 -0.71 3.75 41.80
CA ARG A 266 -1.94 3.39 42.52
C ARG A 266 -2.84 4.63 42.52
N LEU A 267 -3.74 4.75 41.56
CA LEU A 267 -4.97 5.50 41.80
C LEU A 267 -5.83 4.63 42.71
N MET A 268 -5.74 4.91 44.02
CA MET A 268 -6.79 4.57 44.96
C MET A 268 -8.05 5.32 44.51
N ARG A 269 -8.97 4.63 43.84
CA ARG A 269 -10.43 4.75 43.99
C ARG A 269 -11.14 3.74 43.11
#